data_AF-A0A554GI63-F1
#
_entry.id   AF-A0A554GI63-F1
#
_cell.length_a   1.000
_cell.length_b   1.000
_cell.length_c   1.000
_cell.angle_alpha   90.00
_cell.angle_beta   90.00
_cell.angle_gamma   90.00
#
_symmetry.space_group_name_H-M   'P 1'
#
loop_
_entity.id
_entity.type
_entity.pdbx_description
1 polymer ?
#
loop_
_entity_poly.entity_id
_entity_poly.type
_entity_poly.pdbx_seq_one_letter_code
_entity_poly.pdbx_strand_id
1 'polypeptide(L)'
;MAQHRIHAGTDIACVGIWDAGLPPSERPLSDKMLDASAARGELLAIHTSADGGYLLQVHVDEPFVPPASPPFETLGREFGLHLGSGSALAGGCEDFRSPRPQITSADDRFQVEPSWYRVRVHLNRMESDEDEQRAHEEAARALTEEELARYRSQGKALRTNALITGAAVATVVATVLLRGGLVLGAAAALIAAATGWRRLRVKREGYDALHVRYQRALDAATPPDIVLELYRAEGPLPGGSVALDDATFT
;
A
#
# COMPACT_ATOMS: atom_id res chain seq x y z
N MET A 1 5.63 15.39 -17.75
CA MET A 1 5.55 13.92 -17.93
C MET A 1 6.06 13.32 -16.63
N ALA A 2 5.17 12.65 -15.91
CA ALA A 2 5.43 12.18 -14.56
C ALA A 2 4.76 10.82 -14.35
N GLN A 3 5.48 9.93 -13.68
CA GLN A 3 4.98 8.64 -13.24
C GLN A 3 4.97 8.63 -11.70
N HIS A 4 3.86 8.16 -11.13
CA HIS A 4 3.70 8.05 -9.69
C HIS A 4 3.32 6.62 -9.32
N ARG A 5 3.85 6.13 -8.20
CA ARG A 5 3.60 4.79 -7.69
C ARG A 5 3.09 4.90 -6.27
N ILE A 6 1.90 4.37 -6.02
CA ILE A 6 1.11 4.65 -4.82
C ILE A 6 0.60 3.32 -4.25
N HIS A 7 0.81 3.11 -2.96
CA HIS A 7 0.30 1.94 -2.25
C HIS A 7 -1.05 2.30 -1.61
N ALA A 8 -2.14 2.05 -2.33
CA ALA A 8 -3.48 2.35 -1.84
C ALA A 8 -4.05 1.19 -1.02
N GLY A 9 -4.28 1.42 0.27
CA GLY A 9 -5.06 0.50 1.11
C GLY A 9 -6.55 0.83 1.08
N THR A 10 -7.40 -0.19 1.25
CA THR A 10 -8.84 -0.03 1.46
C THR A 10 -9.42 -1.11 2.37
N ASP A 11 -10.38 -0.73 3.21
CA ASP A 11 -11.21 -1.59 4.06
C ASP A 11 -12.60 -1.85 3.44
N ILE A 12 -12.92 -1.24 2.29
CA ILE A 12 -14.23 -1.31 1.64
C ILE A 12 -14.17 -1.82 0.20
N ALA A 13 -13.08 -2.49 -0.17
CA ALA A 13 -12.84 -3.00 -1.52
C ALA A 13 -12.99 -1.92 -2.61
N CYS A 14 -12.53 -0.69 -2.33
CA CYS A 14 -12.55 0.40 -3.28
C CYS A 14 -11.31 1.27 -3.10
N VAL A 15 -10.52 1.39 -4.17
CA VAL A 15 -9.46 2.41 -4.27
C VAL A 15 -9.84 3.44 -5.32
N GLY A 16 -9.24 4.62 -5.29
CA GLY A 16 -9.54 5.63 -6.28
C GLY A 16 -8.52 6.75 -6.34
N ILE A 17 -8.76 7.67 -7.26
CA ILE A 17 -7.97 8.89 -7.47
C ILE A 17 -8.91 10.10 -7.49
N TRP A 18 -8.52 11.18 -6.82
CA TRP A 18 -9.29 12.42 -6.75
C TRP A 18 -8.42 13.66 -6.54
N ASP A 19 -9.05 14.82 -6.63
CA ASP A 19 -8.44 16.10 -6.31
C ASP A 19 -8.34 16.31 -4.79
N ALA A 20 -7.11 16.44 -4.28
CA ALA A 20 -6.82 16.65 -2.86
C ALA A 20 -7.26 18.03 -2.35
N GLY A 21 -7.57 18.97 -3.25
CA GLY A 21 -8.09 20.31 -2.94
C GLY A 21 -9.60 20.36 -2.71
N LEU A 22 -10.31 19.24 -2.90
CA LEU A 22 -11.75 19.18 -2.60
C LEU A 22 -12.00 19.36 -1.09
N PRO A 23 -13.00 20.16 -0.70
CA PRO A 23 -13.29 20.38 0.71
C PRO A 23 -13.77 19.08 1.37
N PRO A 24 -13.33 18.78 2.60
CA PRO A 24 -13.80 17.60 3.31
C PRO A 24 -15.31 17.66 3.51
N SER A 25 -15.96 16.50 3.57
CA SER A 25 -17.34 16.37 4.01
C SER A 25 -17.41 16.38 5.53
N GLU A 26 -18.56 16.80 6.08
CA GLU A 26 -18.77 16.79 7.54
C GLU A 26 -18.82 15.36 8.12
N ARG A 27 -19.15 14.38 7.27
CA ARG A 27 -19.29 12.96 7.62
C ARG A 27 -18.72 12.10 6.50
N PRO A 28 -18.29 10.86 6.80
CA PRO A 28 -17.96 9.88 5.77
C PRO A 28 -19.08 9.77 4.74
N LEU A 29 -18.69 9.65 3.47
CA LEU A 29 -19.65 9.52 2.38
C LEU A 29 -20.19 8.09 2.33
N SER A 30 -21.46 7.94 2.00
CA SER A 30 -22.03 6.63 1.65
C SER A 30 -21.71 6.26 0.20
N ASP A 31 -21.84 4.99 -0.16
CA ASP A 31 -21.59 4.49 -1.52
C ASP A 31 -22.36 5.29 -2.58
N LYS A 32 -23.63 5.59 -2.33
CA LYS A 32 -24.45 6.42 -3.24
C LYS A 32 -23.87 7.84 -3.45
N MET A 33 -23.23 8.40 -2.43
CA MET A 33 -22.56 9.70 -2.54
C MET A 33 -21.21 9.59 -3.26
N LEU A 34 -20.50 8.47 -3.09
CA LEU A 34 -19.31 8.13 -3.87
C LEU A 34 -19.67 8.03 -5.35
N ASP A 35 -20.69 7.25 -5.72
CA ASP A 35 -21.17 7.09 -7.10
C ASP A 35 -21.58 8.42 -7.72
N ALA A 36 -22.30 9.25 -6.95
CA ALA A 36 -22.71 10.57 -7.43
C ALA A 36 -21.50 11.48 -7.68
N SER A 37 -20.46 11.40 -6.85
CA SER A 37 -19.22 12.17 -7.00
C SER A 37 -18.38 11.65 -8.16
N ALA A 38 -18.37 10.32 -8.33
CA ALA A 38 -17.74 9.65 -9.45
C ALA A 38 -18.37 10.05 -10.79
N ALA A 39 -19.71 10.11 -10.86
CA ALA A 39 -20.44 10.57 -12.04
C ALA A 39 -20.12 12.04 -12.41
N ARG A 40 -19.76 12.87 -11.43
CA ARG A 40 -19.31 14.26 -11.64
C ARG A 40 -17.83 14.39 -11.99
N GLY A 41 -17.06 13.29 -11.96
CA GLY A 41 -15.62 13.30 -12.18
C GLY A 41 -14.82 13.89 -11.01
N GLU A 42 -15.39 13.96 -9.80
CA GLU A 42 -14.68 14.41 -8.59
C GLU A 42 -13.77 13.32 -8.00
N LEU A 43 -14.07 12.06 -8.33
CA LEU A 43 -13.40 10.84 -7.91
C LEU A 43 -13.47 9.85 -9.08
N LEU A 44 -12.42 9.09 -9.33
CA LEU A 44 -12.53 7.85 -10.10
C LEU A 44 -12.41 6.69 -9.12
N ALA A 45 -13.55 6.05 -8.83
CA ALA A 45 -13.62 4.89 -7.95
C ALA A 45 -13.34 3.60 -8.72
N ILE A 46 -12.56 2.70 -8.12
CA ILE A 46 -12.17 1.41 -8.67
C ILE A 46 -12.52 0.36 -7.61
N HIS A 47 -13.58 -0.42 -7.86
CA HIS A 47 -14.05 -1.47 -6.96
C HIS A 47 -13.22 -2.73 -7.15
N THR A 48 -12.45 -3.08 -6.13
CA THR A 48 -11.35 -4.06 -6.19
C THR A 48 -11.71 -5.47 -5.75
N SER A 49 -13.00 -5.74 -5.49
CA SER A 49 -13.60 -7.00 -5.04
C SER A 49 -13.19 -7.54 -3.67
N ALA A 50 -12.01 -7.15 -3.16
CA ALA A 50 -11.54 -7.45 -1.81
C ALA A 50 -10.97 -6.20 -1.12
N ASP A 51 -10.96 -6.23 0.21
CA ASP A 51 -10.18 -5.31 1.02
C ASP A 51 -8.68 -5.66 0.95
N GLY A 52 -7.82 -4.68 1.24
CA GLY A 52 -6.37 -4.88 1.22
C GLY A 52 -5.61 -3.73 0.58
N GLY A 53 -4.37 -4.02 0.20
CA GLY A 53 -3.46 -3.07 -0.45
C GLY A 53 -3.34 -3.31 -1.94
N TYR A 54 -3.38 -2.24 -2.72
CA TYR A 54 -3.25 -2.24 -4.17
C TYR A 54 -2.16 -1.26 -4.59
N LEU A 55 -1.31 -1.70 -5.50
CA LEU A 55 -0.22 -0.92 -6.07
C LEU A 55 -0.68 -0.22 -7.34
N LEU A 56 -0.97 1.07 -7.20
CA LEU A 56 -1.36 1.95 -8.29
C LEU A 56 -0.14 2.54 -8.96
N GLN A 57 -0.16 2.58 -10.29
CA GLN A 57 0.81 3.32 -11.09
C GLN A 57 0.11 4.34 -11.97
N VAL A 58 0.40 5.63 -11.78
CA VAL A 58 -0.25 6.73 -12.48
C VAL A 58 0.72 7.32 -13.49
N HIS A 59 0.34 7.34 -14.77
CA HIS A 59 1.05 8.00 -15.85
C HIS A 59 0.33 9.30 -16.21
N VAL A 60 1.02 10.43 -16.18
CA VAL A 60 0.43 11.75 -16.49
C VAL A 60 1.03 12.32 -17.77
N ASP A 61 0.15 12.53 -18.76
CA ASP A 61 0.44 12.96 -20.13
C ASP A 61 1.49 12.06 -20.82
N GLU A 62 1.47 10.78 -20.51
CA GLU A 62 2.38 9.76 -21.04
C GLU A 62 1.63 8.43 -21.25
N PRO A 63 1.86 7.72 -22.37
CA PRO A 63 1.24 6.42 -22.58
C PRO A 63 1.84 5.36 -21.67
N PHE A 64 0.99 4.46 -21.16
CA PHE A 64 1.47 3.23 -20.59
C PHE A 64 1.78 2.25 -21.72
N VAL A 65 3.03 1.80 -21.78
CA VAL A 65 3.47 0.75 -22.69
C VAL A 65 3.56 -0.52 -21.85
N PRO A 66 2.58 -1.44 -21.95
CA PRO A 66 2.58 -2.63 -21.12
C PRO A 66 3.80 -3.49 -21.43
N PRO A 67 4.46 -4.06 -20.42
CA PRO A 67 5.50 -5.06 -20.64
C PRO A 67 4.89 -6.30 -21.33
N ALA A 68 5.73 -7.09 -22.00
CA ALA A 68 5.27 -8.32 -22.66
C ALA A 68 4.69 -9.36 -21.68
N SER A 69 5.09 -9.27 -20.42
CA SER A 69 4.54 -10.01 -19.29
C SER A 69 4.73 -9.14 -18.05
N PRO A 70 3.70 -8.99 -17.20
CA PRO A 70 2.38 -9.62 -17.31
C PRO A 70 1.39 -8.96 -18.28
N PRO A 71 0.30 -9.67 -18.66
CA PRO A 71 -0.75 -9.08 -19.47
C PRO A 71 -1.52 -8.03 -18.66
N PHE A 72 -1.55 -6.81 -19.19
CA PHE A 72 -2.45 -5.77 -18.74
C PHE A 72 -3.69 -5.73 -19.63
N GLU A 73 -4.86 -5.68 -19.02
CA GLU A 73 -6.13 -5.50 -19.69
C GLU A 73 -6.62 -4.06 -19.48
N THR A 74 -6.88 -3.34 -20.57
CA THR A 74 -7.54 -2.03 -20.49
C THR A 74 -9.02 -2.23 -20.16
N LEU A 75 -9.46 -1.70 -19.03
CA LEU A 75 -10.83 -1.84 -18.55
C LEU A 75 -11.75 -0.76 -19.12
N GLY A 76 -12.82 -1.21 -19.79
CA GLY A 76 -13.95 -0.37 -20.16
C GLY A 76 -13.64 0.78 -21.13
N ARG A 77 -14.29 1.92 -20.89
CA ARG A 77 -14.18 3.18 -21.66
C ARG A 77 -13.30 4.20 -20.94
N GLU A 78 -12.96 5.30 -21.60
CA GLU A 78 -12.30 6.44 -20.94
C GLU A 78 -13.24 7.14 -19.94
N PHE A 79 -12.70 7.54 -18.79
CA PHE A 79 -13.43 8.25 -17.73
C PHE A 79 -12.94 9.69 -17.58
N GLY A 80 -13.84 10.61 -17.28
CA GLY A 80 -13.53 11.98 -16.93
C GLY A 80 -13.17 12.14 -15.45
N LEU A 81 -12.03 12.76 -15.16
CA LEU A 81 -11.60 13.12 -13.80
C LEU A 81 -11.16 14.58 -13.76
N HIS A 82 -11.65 15.34 -12.79
CA HIS A 82 -11.28 16.73 -12.60
C HIS A 82 -10.26 16.86 -11.46
N LEU A 83 -9.05 17.31 -11.80
CA LEU A 83 -7.96 17.57 -10.87
C LEU A 83 -7.64 19.06 -10.92
N GLY A 84 -8.53 19.88 -10.35
CA GLY A 84 -8.54 21.33 -10.52
C GLY A 84 -7.59 22.10 -9.59
N SER A 85 -7.17 21.52 -8.46
CA SER A 85 -6.21 22.16 -7.56
C SER A 85 -4.75 22.01 -7.98
N GLY A 86 -4.47 21.07 -8.90
CA GLY A 86 -3.10 20.64 -9.23
C GLY A 86 -2.49 19.66 -8.22
N SER A 87 -3.22 19.28 -7.18
CA SER A 87 -2.82 18.24 -6.23
C SER A 87 -3.78 17.06 -6.35
N ALA A 88 -3.29 15.94 -6.88
CA ALA A 88 -4.00 14.67 -6.89
C ALA A 88 -3.66 13.84 -5.65
N LEU A 89 -4.54 12.93 -5.29
CA LEU A 89 -4.34 11.95 -4.24
C LEU A 89 -5.01 10.65 -4.68
N ALA A 90 -4.34 9.52 -4.43
CA ALA A 90 -4.92 8.20 -4.66
C ALA A 90 -4.85 7.35 -3.39
N GLY A 91 -5.85 6.51 -3.16
CA GLY A 91 -5.97 5.76 -1.90
C GLY A 91 -7.31 5.05 -1.78
N GLY A 92 -7.66 4.63 -0.58
CA GLY A 92 -8.96 4.02 -0.29
C GLY A 92 -10.11 5.01 -0.47
N CYS A 93 -11.18 4.60 -1.15
CA CYS A 93 -12.36 5.43 -1.41
C CYS A 93 -13.05 5.90 -0.11
N GLU A 94 -12.89 5.17 1.00
CA GLU A 94 -13.40 5.55 2.32
C GLU A 94 -12.80 6.84 2.86
N ASP A 95 -11.60 7.21 2.39
CA ASP A 95 -10.92 8.44 2.77
C ASP A 95 -11.26 9.61 1.84
N PHE A 96 -12.00 9.38 0.76
CA PHE A 96 -12.43 10.44 -0.14
C PHE A 96 -13.28 11.48 0.60
N ARG A 97 -12.70 12.68 0.71
CA ARG A 97 -13.25 13.82 1.47
C ARG A 97 -13.51 13.51 2.95
N SER A 98 -12.97 12.42 3.50
CA SER A 98 -13.10 12.10 4.91
C SER A 98 -12.47 13.22 5.76
N PRO A 99 -13.13 13.69 6.82
CA PRO A 99 -12.56 14.69 7.73
C PRO A 99 -11.40 14.10 8.57
N ARG A 100 -11.26 12.77 8.61
CA ARG A 100 -10.23 12.04 9.35
C ARG A 100 -9.80 10.83 8.51
N PRO A 101 -8.97 11.02 7.47
CA PRO A 101 -8.46 9.90 6.69
C PRO A 101 -7.64 8.97 7.58
N GLN A 102 -7.81 7.66 7.42
CA GLN A 102 -7.17 6.66 8.29
C GLN A 102 -6.08 5.86 7.58
N ILE A 103 -6.26 5.64 6.27
CA ILE A 103 -5.39 4.77 5.48
C ILE A 103 -4.52 5.60 4.55
N THR A 104 -5.15 6.55 3.86
CA THR A 104 -4.51 7.41 2.87
C THR A 104 -3.80 8.57 3.56
N SER A 105 -2.56 8.81 3.15
CA SER A 105 -1.61 9.69 3.80
C SER A 105 -1.20 10.88 2.93
N ALA A 106 -0.29 11.71 3.43
CA ALA A 106 0.29 12.80 2.65
C ALA A 106 1.26 12.29 1.57
N ASP A 107 1.83 11.10 1.75
CA ASP A 107 2.79 10.50 0.80
C ASP A 107 2.09 9.97 -0.46
N ASP A 108 0.77 9.76 -0.39
CA ASP A 108 -0.07 9.33 -1.53
C ASP A 108 -0.53 10.51 -2.41
N ARG A 109 -0.09 11.73 -2.07
CA ARG A 109 -0.34 12.94 -2.85
C ARG A 109 0.73 13.12 -3.92
N PHE A 110 0.30 13.57 -5.08
CA PHE A 110 1.20 13.94 -6.16
C PHE A 110 0.70 15.18 -6.90
N GLN A 111 1.62 15.86 -7.56
CA GLN A 111 1.32 17.10 -8.28
C GLN A 111 1.00 16.80 -9.75
N VAL A 112 -0.01 17.47 -10.26
CA VAL A 112 -0.44 17.44 -11.65
C VAL A 112 -0.77 18.85 -12.12
N GLU A 113 -0.85 19.04 -13.42
CA GLU A 113 -1.33 20.32 -13.96
C GLU A 113 -2.85 20.43 -13.73
N PRO A 114 -3.36 21.56 -13.21
CA PRO A 114 -4.79 21.77 -13.04
C PRO A 114 -5.57 21.56 -14.35
N SER A 115 -6.44 20.54 -14.42
CA SER A 115 -7.18 20.22 -15.64
C SER A 115 -8.30 19.20 -15.41
N TRP A 116 -9.14 19.04 -16.43
CA TRP A 116 -9.82 17.77 -16.67
C TRP A 116 -8.88 16.77 -17.33
N TYR A 117 -9.04 15.50 -16.96
CA TYR A 117 -8.28 14.38 -17.44
C TYR A 117 -9.20 13.30 -18.01
N ARG A 118 -8.82 12.74 -19.16
CA ARG A 118 -9.30 11.44 -19.63
C ARG A 118 -8.45 10.37 -18.98
N VAL A 119 -9.10 9.43 -18.31
CA VAL A 119 -8.45 8.35 -17.59
C VAL A 119 -8.74 7.03 -18.29
N ARG A 120 -7.68 6.30 -18.63
CA ARG A 120 -7.75 4.88 -18.97
C ARG A 120 -7.22 4.07 -17.81
N VAL A 121 -7.88 2.96 -17.52
CA VAL A 121 -7.51 2.06 -16.43
C VAL A 121 -7.04 0.75 -17.05
N HIS A 122 -5.87 0.29 -16.64
CA HIS A 122 -5.33 -1.01 -17.04
C HIS A 122 -5.15 -1.87 -15.80
N LEU A 123 -5.73 -3.06 -15.83
CA LEU A 123 -5.64 -4.03 -14.76
C LEU A 123 -4.58 -5.07 -15.09
N ASN A 124 -3.69 -5.33 -14.15
CA ASN A 124 -2.81 -6.50 -14.22
C ASN A 124 -3.63 -7.75 -13.92
N ARG A 125 -3.80 -8.63 -14.93
CA ARG A 125 -4.61 -9.86 -14.81
C ARG A 125 -3.85 -11.04 -14.22
N MET A 126 -2.81 -10.79 -13.46
CA MET A 126 -1.99 -11.85 -12.88
C MET A 126 -2.67 -12.55 -11.71
N GLU A 127 -2.62 -13.87 -11.72
CA GLU A 127 -2.98 -14.75 -10.60
C GLU A 127 -1.84 -15.73 -10.25
N SER A 128 -0.56 -15.37 -10.41
CA SER A 128 0.53 -16.35 -10.24
C SER A 128 1.48 -16.05 -9.07
N ASP A 129 1.66 -17.07 -8.22
CA ASP A 129 2.75 -17.17 -7.23
C ASP A 129 4.14 -17.04 -7.89
N GLU A 130 4.25 -17.29 -9.21
CA GLU A 130 5.52 -17.29 -9.95
C GLU A 130 6.09 -15.87 -10.11
N ASP A 131 5.23 -14.87 -10.27
CA ASP A 131 5.65 -13.48 -10.44
C ASP A 131 5.97 -12.81 -9.11
N GLU A 132 5.24 -13.14 -8.03
CA GLU A 132 5.61 -12.77 -6.66
C GLU A 132 6.99 -13.37 -6.33
N GLN A 133 7.19 -14.65 -6.66
CA GLN A 133 8.48 -15.31 -6.52
C GLN A 133 9.57 -14.64 -7.36
N ARG A 134 9.28 -14.25 -8.61
CA ARG A 134 10.22 -13.51 -9.47
C ARG A 134 10.58 -12.16 -8.87
N ALA A 135 9.60 -11.40 -8.37
CA ALA A 135 9.85 -10.12 -7.70
C ALA A 135 10.74 -10.31 -6.45
N HIS A 136 10.51 -11.38 -5.67
CA HIS A 136 11.36 -11.75 -4.54
C HIS A 136 12.78 -12.17 -4.95
N GLU A 137 12.94 -12.83 -6.10
CA GLU A 137 14.24 -13.17 -6.67
C GLU A 137 15.00 -11.94 -7.15
N GLU A 138 14.33 -11.00 -7.79
CA GLU A 138 14.92 -9.72 -8.18
C GLU A 138 15.29 -8.87 -6.96
N ALA A 139 14.41 -8.79 -5.96
CA ALA A 139 14.69 -8.13 -4.70
C ALA A 139 15.89 -8.75 -3.98
N ALA A 140 16.05 -10.08 -4.06
CA ALA A 140 17.19 -10.78 -3.48
C ALA A 140 18.53 -10.38 -4.12
N ARG A 141 18.54 -10.00 -5.40
CA ARG A 141 19.75 -9.50 -6.10
C ARG A 141 20.21 -8.14 -5.59
N ALA A 142 19.36 -7.39 -4.88
CA ALA A 142 19.76 -6.14 -4.23
C ALA A 142 20.66 -6.36 -3.01
N LEU A 143 20.79 -7.60 -2.53
CA LEU A 143 21.66 -8.02 -1.44
C LEU A 143 22.75 -8.96 -1.96
N THR A 144 23.94 -8.94 -1.36
CA THR A 144 24.93 -9.99 -1.61
C THR A 144 24.45 -11.34 -1.06
N GLU A 145 25.01 -12.46 -1.50
CA GLU A 145 24.65 -13.79 -0.97
C GLU A 145 24.78 -13.88 0.56
N GLU A 146 25.86 -13.31 1.11
CA GLU A 146 26.09 -13.25 2.56
C GLU A 146 25.07 -12.36 3.28
N GLU A 147 24.71 -11.21 2.69
CA GLU A 147 23.69 -10.31 3.21
C GLU A 147 22.31 -10.96 3.19
N LEU A 148 21.96 -11.68 2.11
CA LEU A 148 20.69 -12.38 1.96
C LEU A 148 20.57 -13.54 2.97
N ALA A 149 21.63 -14.32 3.15
CA ALA A 149 21.68 -15.38 4.17
C ALA A 149 21.52 -14.80 5.59
N ARG A 150 22.16 -13.65 5.85
CA ARG A 150 22.02 -12.91 7.11
C ARG A 150 20.61 -12.37 7.30
N TYR A 151 20.02 -11.75 6.27
CA TYR A 151 18.65 -11.24 6.28
C TYR A 151 17.63 -12.34 6.58
N ARG A 152 17.72 -13.48 5.90
CA ARG A 152 16.84 -14.64 6.11
C ARG A 152 17.00 -15.25 7.52
N SER A 153 18.24 -15.41 7.99
CA SER A 153 18.49 -15.97 9.32
C SER A 153 18.06 -15.02 10.46
N GLN A 154 18.30 -13.72 10.31
CA GLN A 154 17.87 -12.69 11.26
C GLN A 154 16.35 -12.55 11.27
N GLY A 155 15.67 -12.58 10.12
CA GLY A 155 14.21 -12.56 10.04
C GLY A 155 13.56 -13.74 10.79
N LYS A 156 14.08 -14.96 10.61
CA LYS A 156 13.64 -16.14 11.39
C LYS A 156 13.90 -15.96 12.88
N ALA A 157 15.11 -15.52 13.26
CA ALA A 157 15.48 -15.31 14.66
C ALA A 157 14.64 -14.22 15.33
N LEU A 158 14.26 -13.15 14.63
CA LEU A 158 13.39 -12.10 15.16
C LEU A 158 11.98 -12.63 15.47
N ARG A 159 11.38 -13.40 14.55
CA ARG A 159 10.06 -14.05 14.78
C ARG A 159 10.11 -15.02 15.96
N THR A 160 11.12 -15.89 16.02
CA THR A 160 11.29 -16.85 17.12
C THR A 160 11.56 -16.16 18.46
N ASN A 161 12.41 -15.12 18.49
CA ASN A 161 12.71 -14.39 19.72
C ASN A 161 11.51 -13.57 20.22
N ALA A 162 10.68 -13.04 19.32
CA ALA A 162 9.43 -12.37 19.70
C ALA A 162 8.48 -13.34 20.42
N LEU A 163 8.31 -14.56 19.90
CA LEU A 163 7.50 -15.60 20.53
C LEU A 163 8.06 -16.03 21.91
N ILE A 164 9.37 -16.26 22.00
CA ILE A 164 10.02 -16.65 23.26
C ILE A 164 9.92 -15.54 24.31
N THR A 165 10.11 -14.28 23.91
CA THR A 165 9.99 -13.13 24.82
C THR A 165 8.56 -12.97 25.31
N GLY A 166 7.56 -13.13 24.43
CA GLY A 166 6.14 -13.13 24.81
C GLY A 166 5.82 -14.22 25.85
N ALA A 167 6.31 -15.44 25.64
CA ALA A 167 6.11 -16.56 26.56
C ALA A 167 6.82 -16.34 27.92
N ALA A 168 8.04 -15.79 27.91
CA ALA A 168 8.78 -15.48 29.13
C ALA A 168 8.09 -14.40 29.97
N VAL A 169 7.59 -13.33 29.33
CA VAL A 169 6.83 -12.26 30.00
C VAL A 169 5.56 -12.83 30.63
N ALA A 170 4.81 -13.66 29.90
CA ALA A 170 3.60 -14.31 30.43
C ALA A 170 3.91 -15.20 31.66
N THR A 171 5.03 -15.94 31.63
CA THR A 171 5.45 -16.81 32.72
C THR A 171 5.85 -16.02 33.97
N VAL A 172 6.56 -14.91 33.80
CA VAL A 172 6.95 -14.01 34.91
C VAL A 172 5.71 -13.34 35.52
N VAL A 173 4.77 -12.86 34.70
CA VAL A 173 3.51 -12.29 35.19
C VAL A 173 2.72 -13.33 36.00
N ALA A 174 2.62 -14.57 35.50
CA ALA A 174 1.94 -15.65 36.21
C ALA A 174 2.63 -16.00 37.55
N THR A 175 3.96 -16.04 37.60
CA THR A 175 4.69 -16.38 38.84
C THR A 175 4.67 -15.26 39.87
N VAL A 176 4.69 -14.00 39.45
CA VAL A 176 4.54 -12.84 40.35
C VAL A 176 3.14 -12.79 40.97
N LEU A 177 2.10 -13.10 40.19
CA LEU A 177 0.72 -13.18 40.69
C LEU A 177 0.52 -14.35 41.66
N LEU A 178 1.28 -15.43 41.55
CA LEU A 178 1.07 -16.67 42.32
C LEU A 178 1.93 -16.82 43.59
N ARG A 179 3.09 -16.15 43.75
CA ARG A 179 4.04 -16.52 44.83
C ARG A 179 4.76 -15.40 45.63
N GLY A 180 4.44 -14.12 45.45
CA GLY A 180 4.72 -13.10 46.49
C GLY A 180 6.17 -12.92 46.99
N GLY A 181 7.20 -13.18 46.17
CA GLY A 181 8.62 -12.99 46.53
C GLY A 181 9.33 -12.04 45.55
N LEU A 182 9.29 -10.73 45.82
CA LEU A 182 9.38 -9.70 44.78
C LEU A 182 10.78 -9.15 44.42
N VAL A 183 11.81 -9.27 45.27
CA VAL A 183 12.96 -8.34 45.14
C VAL A 183 14.15 -8.89 44.34
N LEU A 184 14.59 -10.13 44.58
CA LEU A 184 15.77 -10.70 43.90
C LEU A 184 15.45 -11.27 42.51
N GLY A 185 14.25 -11.85 42.33
CA GLY A 185 13.80 -12.36 41.04
C GLY A 185 13.56 -11.23 40.03
N ALA A 186 13.05 -10.08 40.48
CA ALA A 186 12.81 -8.92 39.62
C ALA A 186 14.10 -8.31 39.08
N ALA A 187 15.15 -8.21 39.91
CA ALA A 187 16.43 -7.65 39.47
C ALA A 187 17.13 -8.53 38.40
N ALA A 188 17.16 -9.85 38.61
CA ALA A 188 17.71 -10.78 37.62
C ALA A 188 16.89 -10.79 36.32
N ALA A 189 15.56 -10.73 36.42
CA ALA A 189 14.67 -10.61 35.26
C ALA A 189 14.89 -9.30 34.48
N LEU A 190 15.07 -8.17 35.17
CA LEU A 190 15.34 -6.88 34.53
C LEU A 190 16.71 -6.86 33.82
N ILE A 191 17.74 -7.46 34.40
CA ILE A 191 19.06 -7.55 33.76
C ILE A 191 18.99 -8.44 32.51
N ALA A 192 18.35 -9.60 32.60
CA ALA A 192 18.14 -10.50 31.47
C ALA A 192 17.29 -9.83 30.37
N ALA A 193 16.24 -9.10 30.76
CA ALA A 193 15.43 -8.31 29.86
C ALA A 193 16.25 -7.20 29.19
N ALA A 194 17.09 -6.45 29.92
CA ALA A 194 17.90 -5.37 29.38
C ALA A 194 19.00 -5.86 28.43
N THR A 195 19.69 -6.96 28.76
CA THR A 195 20.69 -7.59 27.87
C THR A 195 20.03 -8.24 26.65
N GLY A 196 18.89 -8.90 26.84
CA GLY A 196 18.04 -9.39 25.76
C GLY A 196 17.62 -8.25 24.82
N TRP A 197 17.12 -7.15 25.38
CA TRP A 197 16.68 -5.96 24.66
C TRP A 197 17.81 -5.30 23.88
N ARG A 198 19.01 -5.15 24.48
CA ARG A 198 20.17 -4.58 23.80
C ARG A 198 20.66 -5.46 22.64
N ARG A 199 20.69 -6.78 22.82
CA ARG A 199 21.03 -7.72 21.73
C ARG A 199 19.98 -7.74 20.62
N LEU A 200 18.70 -7.67 20.99
CA LEU A 200 17.59 -7.55 20.03
C LEU A 200 17.71 -6.24 19.24
N ARG A 201 18.00 -5.12 19.91
CA ARG A 201 18.15 -3.80 19.28
C ARG A 201 19.28 -3.76 18.25
N VAL A 202 20.48 -4.24 18.60
CA VAL A 202 21.62 -4.28 17.65
C VAL A 202 21.34 -5.21 16.47
N LYS A 203 20.69 -6.36 16.72
CA LYS A 203 20.27 -7.26 15.63
C LYS A 203 19.18 -6.64 14.76
N ARG A 204 18.32 -5.80 15.34
CA ARG A 204 17.26 -5.08 14.64
C ARG A 204 17.85 -3.98 13.74
N GLU A 205 18.79 -3.17 14.21
CA GLU A 205 19.42 -2.11 13.40
C GLU A 205 20.12 -2.66 12.14
N GLY A 206 20.84 -3.79 12.24
CA GLY A 206 21.45 -4.45 11.07
C GLY A 206 20.44 -5.14 10.15
N TYR A 207 19.35 -5.68 10.71
CA TYR A 207 18.26 -6.27 9.94
C TYR A 207 17.46 -5.19 9.21
N ASP A 208 17.16 -4.07 9.86
CA ASP A 208 16.34 -2.97 9.32
C ASP A 208 16.99 -2.37 8.07
N ALA A 209 18.31 -2.18 8.06
CA ALA A 209 19.02 -1.69 6.89
C ALA A 209 18.94 -2.66 5.69
N LEU A 210 19.07 -3.97 5.94
CA LEU A 210 18.93 -5.01 4.93
C LEU A 210 17.48 -5.14 4.45
N HIS A 211 16.53 -5.07 5.39
CA HIS A 211 15.10 -5.13 5.13
C HIS A 211 14.63 -3.96 4.27
N VAL A 212 15.07 -2.73 4.57
CA VAL A 212 14.75 -1.55 3.77
C VAL A 212 15.29 -1.66 2.34
N ARG A 213 16.54 -2.13 2.17
CA ARG A 213 17.12 -2.36 0.82
C ARG A 213 16.36 -3.43 0.06
N TYR A 214 16.09 -4.56 0.72
CA TYR A 214 15.33 -5.65 0.14
C TYR A 214 13.93 -5.18 -0.27
N GLN A 215 13.24 -4.47 0.62
CA GLN A 215 11.87 -4.05 0.38
C GLN A 215 11.76 -3.00 -0.71
N ARG A 216 12.68 -2.01 -0.76
CA ARG A 216 12.75 -1.08 -1.89
C ARG A 216 12.95 -1.79 -3.22
N ALA A 217 13.76 -2.85 -3.24
CA ALA A 217 13.98 -3.63 -4.45
C ALA A 217 12.74 -4.48 -4.80
N LEU A 218 12.04 -5.01 -3.80
CA LEU A 218 10.76 -5.70 -4.00
C LEU A 218 9.70 -4.75 -4.54
N ASP A 219 9.49 -3.61 -3.90
CA ASP A 219 8.49 -2.59 -4.33
C ASP A 219 8.73 -2.12 -5.77
N ALA A 220 9.99 -2.10 -6.21
CA ALA A 220 10.39 -1.77 -7.58
C ALA A 220 10.20 -2.92 -8.58
N ALA A 221 10.35 -4.18 -8.13
CA ALA A 221 10.23 -5.38 -8.96
C ALA A 221 8.80 -5.90 -9.09
N THR A 222 7.96 -5.69 -8.07
CA THR A 222 6.54 -6.06 -8.11
C THR A 222 5.87 -5.27 -9.24
N PRO A 223 5.12 -5.87 -10.17
CA PRO A 223 4.33 -5.11 -11.14
C PRO A 223 3.20 -4.35 -10.42
N PRO A 224 2.75 -3.17 -10.91
CA PRO A 224 1.55 -2.56 -10.35
C PRO A 224 0.33 -3.44 -10.58
N ASP A 225 -0.64 -3.38 -9.67
CA ASP A 225 -1.92 -4.06 -9.81
C ASP A 225 -2.80 -3.31 -10.83
N ILE A 226 -2.77 -1.98 -10.76
CA ILE A 226 -3.62 -1.10 -11.56
C ILE A 226 -2.78 0.05 -12.10
N VAL A 227 -2.88 0.31 -13.40
CA VAL A 227 -2.25 1.46 -14.06
C VAL A 227 -3.32 2.45 -14.51
N LEU A 228 -3.11 3.73 -14.22
CA LEU A 228 -3.96 4.83 -14.62
C LEU A 228 -3.21 5.72 -15.62
N GLU A 229 -3.68 5.81 -16.86
CA GLU A 229 -3.19 6.80 -17.82
C GLU A 229 -4.08 8.04 -17.77
N LEU A 230 -3.49 9.18 -17.42
CA LEU A 230 -4.16 10.47 -17.32
C LEU A 230 -3.70 11.37 -18.46
N TYR A 231 -4.63 11.76 -19.33
CA TYR A 231 -4.36 12.76 -20.38
C TYR A 231 -5.22 13.99 -20.19
N ARG A 232 -4.59 15.15 -20.15
CA ARG A 232 -5.33 16.42 -20.11
C ARG A 232 -6.27 16.55 -21.30
N ALA A 233 -7.45 17.07 -21.02
CA ALA A 233 -8.49 17.32 -22.01
C ALA A 233 -9.35 18.52 -21.58
N GLU A 234 -10.03 19.12 -22.56
CA GLU A 234 -11.04 20.14 -22.27
C GLU A 234 -12.29 19.48 -21.67
N GLY A 235 -12.73 19.97 -20.52
CA GLY A 235 -13.89 19.45 -19.79
C GLY A 235 -15.15 20.32 -19.95
N PRO A 236 -16.26 19.93 -19.29
CA PRO A 236 -16.39 18.76 -18.40
C PRO A 236 -16.47 17.44 -19.19
N LEU A 237 -15.94 16.36 -18.59
CA LEU A 237 -15.95 15.01 -19.16
C LEU A 237 -16.88 14.10 -18.35
N PRO A 238 -17.51 13.08 -18.98
CA PRO A 238 -18.34 12.14 -18.25
C PRO A 238 -17.50 11.30 -17.28
N GLY A 239 -17.79 11.41 -15.98
CA GLY A 239 -17.15 10.58 -14.96
C GLY A 239 -17.72 9.16 -14.89
N GLY A 240 -17.37 8.44 -13.82
CA GLY A 240 -17.86 7.09 -13.56
C GLY A 240 -16.95 6.33 -12.60
N SER A 241 -17.20 5.03 -12.51
CA SER A 241 -16.42 4.08 -11.72
C SER A 241 -16.03 2.87 -12.56
N VAL A 242 -15.06 2.11 -12.06
CA VAL A 242 -14.58 0.85 -12.62
C VAL A 242 -14.85 -0.26 -11.60
N ALA A 243 -15.34 -1.41 -12.03
CA ALA A 243 -15.40 -2.61 -11.21
C ALA A 243 -14.48 -3.68 -11.81
N LEU A 244 -13.59 -4.26 -11.01
CA LEU A 244 -12.63 -5.25 -11.50
C LEU A 244 -13.29 -6.61 -11.80
N ASP A 245 -14.42 -6.92 -11.15
CA ASP A 245 -15.17 -8.17 -11.34
C ASP A 245 -16.06 -8.18 -12.59
N ASP A 246 -16.50 -7.00 -13.04
CA ASP A 246 -17.41 -6.85 -14.20
C ASP A 246 -16.69 -6.93 -15.55
N ALA A 247 -15.39 -7.23 -15.55
CA ALA A 247 -14.64 -7.48 -16.77
C ALA A 247 -14.95 -8.87 -17.37
N THR A 248 -16.24 -9.19 -17.43
CA THR A 248 -16.86 -10.32 -18.10
C THR A 248 -17.45 -9.86 -19.45
N PHE A 249 -16.79 -10.31 -20.52
CA PHE A 249 -17.34 -10.51 -21.87
C PHE A 249 -18.00 -9.32 -22.58
N THR A 250 -17.22 -8.64 -23.42
CA THR A 250 -17.62 -8.33 -24.81
C THR A 250 -16.41 -8.32 -25.73
#